data_AF-A0A7C5C349-F1
#
_entry.id   AF-A0A7C5C349-F1
#
_cell.length_a   1.000
_cell.length_b   1.000
_cell.length_c   1.000
_cell.angle_alpha   90.00
_cell.angle_beta   90.00
_cell.angle_gamma   90.00
#
_symmetry.space_group_name_H-M   'P 1'
#
loop_
_entity.id
_entity.type
_entity.pdbx_description
1 polymer ?
#
loop_
_entity_poly.entity_id
_entity_poly.type
_entity_poly.pdbx_seq_one_letter_code
_entity_poly.pdbx_strand_id
1 'polypeptide(L)'
;MRSWSLEFRRGLRNLSRHNPQKAIQNFQKAIAQCPVDQRQELGRMLYFMGFALHRLGQGSLAVKSWVNARKLIRHGPVQWEFDRWVNEYGMRRCEKREADDYYAFQSIQVSRYLSKKPRGRFGSRAERDVVYEIIADSWKILRCSGLLLSKNTAEKLAIFKRARLDFPYVYVEDALEDGREPLFADFRRGRISKARLAPDDPCSCGSGLPWRLCCGRLSSCVEQDSGPL
;
A
#
# COMPACT_ATOMS: atom_id res chain seq x y z
N MET A 1 26.19 -21.99 11.59
CA MET A 1 25.27 -20.88 11.96
C MET A 1 24.70 -20.29 10.66
N ARG A 2 23.38 -20.26 10.46
CA ARG A 2 22.79 -19.90 9.15
C ARG A 2 23.12 -18.43 8.79
N SER A 3 23.54 -18.15 7.55
CA SER A 3 24.03 -16.82 7.12
C SER A 3 23.04 -15.69 7.42
N TRP A 4 21.75 -15.88 7.08
CA TRP A 4 20.68 -14.90 7.35
C TRP A 4 20.51 -14.59 8.85
N SER A 5 20.78 -15.55 9.74
CA SER A 5 20.64 -15.36 11.20
C SER A 5 21.72 -14.45 11.78
N LEU A 6 22.89 -14.41 11.15
CA LEU A 6 23.98 -13.52 11.54
C LEU A 6 23.65 -12.09 11.13
N GLU A 7 23.22 -11.90 9.88
CA GLU A 7 22.79 -10.61 9.35
C GLU A 7 21.60 -10.04 10.14
N PHE A 8 20.61 -10.88 10.48
CA PHE A 8 19.49 -10.46 11.30
C PHE A 8 19.94 -9.95 12.68
N ARG A 9 20.84 -10.68 13.36
CA ARG A 9 21.41 -10.25 14.65
C ARG A 9 22.26 -8.98 14.54
N ARG A 10 22.98 -8.79 13.43
CA ARG A 10 23.68 -7.52 13.13
C ARG A 10 22.68 -6.37 12.98
N GLY A 11 21.57 -6.61 12.27
CA GLY A 11 20.47 -5.65 12.14
C GLY A 11 19.89 -5.23 13.49
N LEU A 12 19.58 -6.20 14.36
CA LEU A 12 19.07 -5.92 15.71
C LEU A 12 20.04 -5.09 16.56
N ARG A 13 21.35 -5.42 16.52
CA ARG A 13 22.38 -4.65 17.24
C ARG A 13 22.54 -3.23 16.70
N ASN A 14 22.45 -3.03 15.39
CA ASN A 14 22.49 -1.68 14.82
C ASN A 14 21.24 -0.88 15.20
N LEU A 15 20.06 -1.52 15.23
CA LEU A 15 18.83 -0.88 15.65
C LEU A 15 18.86 -0.47 17.13
N SER A 16 19.41 -1.31 18.02
CA SER A 16 19.55 -0.98 19.45
C SER A 16 20.55 0.16 19.68
N ARG A 17 21.58 0.27 18.83
CA ARG A 17 22.55 1.39 18.84
C ARG A 17 22.08 2.63 18.07
N HIS A 18 20.78 2.77 17.82
CA HIS A 18 20.20 3.91 17.11
C HIS A 18 20.79 4.15 15.70
N ASN A 19 21.24 3.09 15.02
CA ASN A 19 21.68 3.14 13.63
C ASN A 19 20.68 2.42 12.70
N PRO A 20 19.52 3.04 12.41
CA PRO A 20 18.46 2.41 11.64
C PRO A 20 18.83 2.19 10.17
N GLN A 21 19.68 3.04 9.57
CA GLN A 21 20.11 2.88 8.18
C GLN A 21 20.93 1.61 7.97
N LYS A 22 21.95 1.38 8.82
CA LYS A 22 22.70 0.12 8.80
C LYS A 22 21.81 -1.06 9.18
N ALA A 23 20.85 -0.89 10.09
CA ALA A 23 19.92 -1.95 10.45
C ALA A 23 19.11 -2.43 9.23
N ILE A 24 18.56 -1.51 8.43
CA ILE A 24 17.81 -1.83 7.21
C ILE A 24 18.66 -2.62 6.22
N GLN A 25 19.90 -2.20 5.96
CA GLN A 25 20.80 -2.91 5.05
C GLN A 25 21.04 -4.37 5.50
N ASN A 26 21.24 -4.60 6.80
CA ASN A 26 21.41 -5.94 7.33
C ASN A 26 20.10 -6.76 7.29
N PHE A 27 18.95 -6.13 7.54
CA PHE A 27 17.65 -6.80 7.41
C PHE A 27 17.34 -7.18 5.96
N GLN A 28 17.64 -6.32 4.98
CA GLN A 28 17.50 -6.64 3.56
C GLN A 28 18.34 -7.84 3.16
N LYS A 29 19.62 -7.89 3.59
CA LYS A 29 20.50 -9.05 3.38
C LYS A 29 19.94 -10.32 4.04
N ALA A 30 19.44 -10.21 5.27
CA ALA A 30 18.85 -11.35 5.96
C ALA A 30 17.62 -11.88 5.24
N ILE A 31 16.71 -10.99 4.80
CA ILE A 31 15.49 -11.33 4.06
C ILE A 31 15.84 -12.01 2.73
N ALA A 32 16.79 -11.47 1.97
CA ALA A 32 17.21 -12.01 0.68
C ALA A 32 17.79 -13.44 0.78
N GLN A 33 18.36 -13.80 1.94
CA GLN A 33 18.96 -15.10 2.19
C GLN A 33 18.05 -16.05 2.98
N CYS A 34 16.92 -15.57 3.51
CA CYS A 34 16.02 -16.36 4.34
C CYS A 34 15.14 -17.25 3.46
N PRO A 35 15.16 -18.58 3.65
CA PRO A 35 14.28 -19.48 2.92
C PRO A 35 12.80 -19.20 3.20
N VAL A 36 11.95 -19.35 2.18
CA VAL A 36 10.51 -19.00 2.26
C VAL A 36 9.70 -19.93 3.18
N ASP A 37 10.20 -21.12 3.47
CA ASP A 37 9.66 -22.07 4.46
C ASP A 37 9.80 -21.55 5.89
N GLN A 38 10.79 -20.70 6.16
CA GLN A 38 11.04 -20.10 7.48
C GLN A 38 10.13 -18.88 7.74
N ARG A 39 8.81 -19.07 7.58
CA ARG A 39 7.81 -17.98 7.61
C ARG A 39 7.87 -17.14 8.88
N GLN A 40 8.07 -17.76 10.05
CA GLN A 40 8.17 -17.05 11.32
C GLN A 40 9.40 -16.13 11.37
N GLU A 41 10.55 -16.60 10.93
CA GLU A 41 11.78 -15.81 10.95
C GLU A 41 11.73 -14.68 9.93
N LEU A 42 11.22 -14.96 8.72
CA LEU A 42 10.98 -13.94 7.70
C LEU A 42 9.99 -12.86 8.18
N GLY A 43 8.93 -13.28 8.88
CA GLY A 43 7.97 -12.36 9.51
C GLY A 43 8.61 -11.46 10.57
N ARG A 44 9.48 -12.02 11.42
CA ARG A 44 10.24 -11.25 12.43
C ARG A 44 11.20 -10.25 11.77
N MET A 45 11.91 -10.64 10.72
CA MET A 45 12.80 -9.74 9.98
C MET A 45 12.03 -8.55 9.41
N LEU A 46 10.90 -8.79 8.76
CA LEU A 46 10.03 -7.74 8.22
C LEU A 46 9.47 -6.84 9.33
N TYR A 47 9.09 -7.41 10.47
CA TYR A 47 8.61 -6.68 11.63
C TYR A 47 9.65 -5.67 12.17
N PHE A 48 10.90 -6.12 12.37
CA PHE A 48 11.98 -5.22 12.83
C PHE A 48 12.44 -4.24 11.75
N MET A 49 12.38 -4.63 10.47
CA MET A 49 12.63 -3.69 9.37
C MET A 49 11.62 -2.53 9.39
N GLY A 50 10.35 -2.81 9.71
CA GLY A 50 9.33 -1.77 9.89
C GLY A 50 9.71 -0.74 10.96
N PHE A 51 10.26 -1.16 12.11
CA PHE A 51 10.77 -0.22 13.11
C PHE A 51 11.94 0.63 12.62
N ALA A 52 12.90 0.01 11.93
CA ALA A 52 14.05 0.74 11.41
C ALA A 52 13.62 1.79 10.38
N LEU A 53 12.68 1.45 9.48
CA LEU A 53 12.08 2.38 8.52
C LEU A 53 11.31 3.50 9.22
N HIS A 54 10.53 3.17 10.24
CA HIS A 54 9.78 4.16 10.99
C HIS A 54 10.70 5.17 11.70
N ARG A 55 11.81 4.71 12.29
CA ARG A 55 12.82 5.58 12.92
C ARG A 55 13.54 6.49 11.93
N LEU A 56 13.57 6.15 10.64
CA LEU A 56 14.07 7.02 9.57
C LEU A 56 13.01 7.97 8.99
N GLY A 57 11.81 8.01 9.57
CA GLY A 57 10.70 8.82 9.04
C GLY A 57 10.01 8.20 7.82
N GLN A 58 10.38 6.99 7.40
CA GLN A 58 9.80 6.30 6.24
C GLN A 58 8.54 5.52 6.62
N GLY A 59 7.53 6.23 7.15
CA GLY A 59 6.32 5.62 7.75
C GLY A 59 5.50 4.75 6.80
N SER A 60 5.41 5.13 5.52
CA SER A 60 4.71 4.33 4.50
C SER A 60 5.41 2.98 4.25
N LEU A 61 6.75 3.00 4.09
CA LEU A 61 7.52 1.78 3.88
C LEU A 61 7.50 0.88 5.12
N ALA A 62 7.48 1.47 6.32
CA ALA A 62 7.32 0.72 7.56
C ALA A 62 5.99 -0.05 7.58
N VAL A 63 4.89 0.58 7.17
CA VAL A 63 3.58 -0.07 7.05
C VAL A 63 3.60 -1.21 6.05
N LYS A 64 4.21 -1.02 4.87
CA LYS A 64 4.42 -2.10 3.91
C LYS A 64 5.14 -3.29 4.54
N SER A 65 6.19 -3.05 5.33
CA SER A 65 6.91 -4.10 6.05
C SER A 65 6.03 -4.81 7.08
N TRP A 66 5.26 -4.08 7.90
CA TRP A 66 4.36 -4.69 8.88
C TRP A 66 3.19 -5.44 8.27
N VAL A 67 2.60 -4.94 7.18
CA VAL A 67 1.59 -5.67 6.41
C VAL A 67 2.16 -7.00 5.92
N ASN A 68 3.37 -7.00 5.38
CA ASN A 68 4.01 -8.23 4.90
C ASN A 68 4.39 -9.17 6.06
N ALA A 69 4.80 -8.63 7.22
CA ALA A 69 4.99 -9.43 8.43
C ALA A 69 3.67 -10.07 8.89
N ARG A 70 2.56 -9.33 8.85
CA ARG A 70 1.22 -9.78 9.26
C ARG A 70 0.65 -10.90 8.36
N LYS A 71 1.10 -10.99 7.11
CA LYS A 71 0.81 -12.12 6.20
C LYS A 71 1.51 -13.42 6.60
N LEU A 72 2.61 -13.33 7.34
CA LEU A 72 3.42 -14.47 7.77
C LEU A 72 3.13 -14.86 9.22
N ILE A 73 2.95 -13.87 10.10
CA ILE A 73 2.67 -14.04 11.53
C ILE A 73 1.32 -13.43 11.83
N ARG A 74 0.37 -14.27 12.27
CA ARG A 74 -1.03 -13.85 12.43
C ARG A 74 -1.34 -13.14 13.74
N HIS A 75 -0.58 -13.39 14.81
CA HIS A 75 -0.94 -12.95 16.15
C HIS A 75 0.27 -12.42 16.91
N GLY A 76 0.02 -11.87 18.10
CA GLY A 76 1.05 -11.37 18.99
C GLY A 76 1.50 -9.95 18.62
N PRO A 77 2.79 -9.60 18.84
CA PRO A 77 3.27 -8.24 18.63
C PRO A 77 2.98 -7.73 17.21
N VAL A 78 3.31 -8.50 16.18
CA VAL A 78 3.07 -8.12 14.77
C VAL A 78 1.63 -7.66 14.51
N GLN A 79 0.64 -8.28 15.16
CA GLN A 79 -0.75 -7.84 15.08
C GLN A 79 -0.97 -6.49 15.75
N TRP A 80 -0.45 -6.29 16.98
CA TRP A 80 -0.57 -5.02 17.69
C TRP A 80 0.07 -3.86 16.94
N GLU A 81 1.28 -4.01 16.41
CA GLU A 81 1.91 -2.97 15.59
C GLU A 81 1.12 -2.69 14.30
N PHE A 82 0.59 -3.73 13.65
CA PHE A 82 -0.25 -3.58 12.47
C PHE A 82 -1.52 -2.79 12.82
N ASP A 83 -2.26 -3.21 13.85
CA ASP A 83 -3.51 -2.58 14.28
C ASP A 83 -3.30 -1.15 14.80
N ARG A 84 -2.08 -0.81 15.26
CA ARG A 84 -1.71 0.53 15.69
C ARG A 84 -1.43 1.48 14.52
N TRP A 85 -0.70 1.01 13.51
CA TRP A 85 -0.12 1.87 12.48
C TRP A 85 -0.81 1.81 11.11
N VAL A 86 -1.65 0.81 10.88
CA VAL A 86 -2.31 0.58 9.59
C VAL A 86 -3.78 1.02 9.68
N ASN A 87 -4.23 1.84 8.73
CA ASN A 87 -5.64 2.24 8.64
C ASN A 87 -6.50 1.19 7.92
N GLU A 88 -7.80 1.44 7.83
CA GLU A 88 -8.79 0.54 7.23
C GLU A 88 -8.59 0.32 5.72
N TYR A 89 -7.73 1.13 5.08
CA TYR A 89 -7.36 1.03 3.66
C TYR A 89 -6.04 0.28 3.43
N GLY A 90 -5.37 -0.15 4.50
CA GLY A 90 -4.08 -0.84 4.44
C GLY A 90 -2.88 0.10 4.24
N MET A 91 -3.05 1.39 4.53
CA MET A 91 -1.99 2.41 4.47
C MET A 91 -1.61 2.90 5.87
N ARG A 92 -0.67 3.84 5.95
CA ARG A 92 -0.30 4.51 7.19
C ARG A 92 -1.51 5.22 7.78
N ARG A 93 -1.82 4.90 9.04
CA ARG A 93 -2.85 5.58 9.82
C ARG A 93 -2.44 7.02 10.14
N CYS A 94 -3.32 7.94 9.84
CA CYS A 94 -3.26 9.34 10.22
C CYS A 94 -4.02 9.59 11.54
N GLU A 95 -3.82 10.77 12.12
CA GLU A 95 -4.51 11.17 13.36
C GLU A 95 -6.02 11.34 13.15
N LYS A 96 -6.41 11.84 11.96
CA LYS A 96 -7.81 12.07 11.58
C LYS A 96 -8.22 11.07 10.51
N ARG A 97 -9.37 10.42 10.71
CA ARG A 97 -9.95 9.48 9.73
C ARG A 97 -10.24 10.14 8.38
N GLU A 98 -10.61 11.42 8.36
CA GLU A 98 -10.79 12.17 7.12
C GLU A 98 -9.50 12.26 6.29
N ALA A 99 -8.33 12.35 6.95
CA ALA A 99 -7.05 12.37 6.27
C ALA A 99 -6.73 10.99 5.68
N ASP A 100 -7.06 9.90 6.38
CA ASP A 100 -6.94 8.54 5.84
C ASP A 100 -7.78 8.37 4.55
N ASP A 101 -9.02 8.88 4.56
CA ASP A 101 -9.91 8.86 3.40
C ASP A 101 -9.32 9.65 2.22
N TYR A 102 -8.79 10.85 2.48
CA TYR A 102 -8.13 11.67 1.45
C TYR A 102 -6.92 10.97 0.84
N TYR A 103 -6.02 10.41 1.66
CA TYR A 103 -4.85 9.69 1.15
C TYR A 103 -5.23 8.43 0.38
N ALA A 104 -6.34 7.78 0.75
CA ALA A 104 -6.87 6.63 0.02
C ALA A 104 -7.35 7.06 -1.37
N PHE A 105 -8.12 8.15 -1.43
CA PHE A 105 -8.56 8.75 -2.68
C PHE A 105 -7.36 9.17 -3.55
N GLN A 106 -6.40 9.90 -2.98
CA GLN A 106 -5.20 10.34 -3.68
C GLN A 106 -4.42 9.14 -4.24
N SER A 107 -4.15 8.11 -3.44
CA SER A 107 -3.43 6.90 -3.87
C SER A 107 -4.09 6.22 -5.07
N ILE A 108 -5.42 6.14 -5.08
CA ILE A 108 -6.19 5.55 -6.19
C ILE A 108 -6.01 6.37 -7.47
N GLN A 109 -6.18 7.69 -7.38
CA GLN A 109 -6.09 8.56 -8.56
C GLN A 109 -4.67 8.65 -9.11
N VAL A 110 -3.67 8.70 -8.23
CA VAL A 110 -2.24 8.66 -8.62
C VAL A 110 -1.92 7.33 -9.30
N SER A 111 -2.34 6.20 -8.73
CA SER A 111 -2.10 4.90 -9.33
C SER A 111 -2.71 4.80 -10.73
N ARG A 112 -3.92 5.35 -10.92
CA ARG A 112 -4.57 5.41 -12.23
C ARG A 112 -3.81 6.31 -13.20
N TYR A 113 -3.36 7.48 -12.75
CA TYR A 113 -2.56 8.39 -13.56
C TYR A 113 -1.25 7.71 -14.02
N LEU A 114 -0.51 7.12 -13.09
CA LEU A 114 0.75 6.43 -13.36
C LEU A 114 0.56 5.18 -14.23
N SER A 115 -0.57 4.47 -14.14
CA SER A 115 -0.84 3.31 -15.00
C SER A 115 -0.96 3.65 -16.48
N LYS A 116 -1.32 4.90 -16.81
CA LYS A 116 -1.38 5.40 -18.20
C LYS A 116 0.00 5.81 -18.73
N LYS A 117 1.03 5.92 -17.87
CA LYS A 117 2.38 6.35 -18.23
C LYS A 117 3.25 5.14 -18.58
N PRO A 118 4.06 5.20 -19.65
CA PRO A 118 4.88 4.06 -20.08
C PRO A 118 5.94 3.64 -19.05
N ARG A 119 6.39 4.58 -18.20
CA ARG A 119 7.40 4.33 -17.15
C ARG A 119 6.80 4.16 -15.75
N GLY A 120 5.48 4.27 -15.59
CA GLY A 120 4.81 4.15 -14.28
C GLY A 120 5.26 5.17 -13.23
N ARG A 121 5.83 6.31 -13.64
CA ARG A 121 6.37 7.36 -12.76
C ARG A 121 6.11 8.73 -13.36
N PHE A 122 6.08 9.76 -12.50
CA PHE A 122 6.04 11.15 -12.93
C PHE A 122 7.28 11.49 -13.77
N GLY A 123 7.09 12.24 -14.85
CA GLY A 123 8.17 12.75 -15.70
C GLY A 123 8.90 13.94 -15.09
N SER A 124 8.24 14.73 -14.26
CA SER A 124 8.84 15.87 -13.55
C SER A 124 8.18 16.15 -12.20
N ARG A 125 8.85 16.96 -11.38
CA ARG A 125 8.27 17.49 -10.13
C ARG A 125 7.04 18.38 -10.41
N ALA A 126 7.11 19.23 -11.43
CA ALA A 126 6.00 20.11 -11.79
C ALA A 126 4.74 19.31 -12.19
N GLU A 127 4.91 18.26 -12.99
CA GLU A 127 3.81 17.34 -13.35
C GLU A 127 3.15 16.72 -12.11
N ARG A 128 3.96 16.24 -11.18
CA ARG A 128 3.45 15.66 -9.92
C ARG A 128 2.67 16.68 -9.11
N ASP A 129 3.19 17.90 -8.99
CA ASP A 129 2.56 18.95 -8.20
C ASP A 129 1.20 19.36 -8.80
N VAL A 130 1.11 19.49 -10.14
CA VAL A 130 -0.16 19.73 -10.86
C VAL A 130 -1.16 18.58 -10.67
N VAL A 131 -0.71 17.32 -10.78
CA VAL A 131 -1.57 16.15 -10.56
C VAL A 131 -2.13 16.14 -9.13
N TYR A 132 -1.30 16.47 -8.14
CA TYR A 132 -1.74 16.55 -6.74
C TYR A 132 -2.72 17.69 -6.49
N GLU A 133 -2.55 18.84 -7.16
CA GLU A 133 -3.50 19.95 -7.07
C GLU A 133 -4.88 19.57 -7.62
N ILE A 134 -4.93 18.95 -8.81
CA ILE A 134 -6.18 18.47 -9.41
C ILE A 134 -6.89 17.47 -8.49
N ILE A 135 -6.14 16.54 -7.89
CA ILE A 135 -6.69 15.57 -6.93
C ILE A 135 -7.24 16.27 -5.70
N ALA A 136 -6.52 17.26 -5.16
CA ALA A 136 -6.92 18.00 -3.98
C ALA A 136 -8.23 18.77 -4.22
N ASP A 137 -8.37 19.43 -5.36
CA ASP A 137 -9.59 20.15 -5.71
C ASP A 137 -10.77 19.21 -5.92
N SER A 138 -10.54 18.10 -6.60
CA SER A 138 -11.57 17.08 -6.80
C SER A 138 -12.03 16.45 -5.50
N TRP A 139 -11.11 16.27 -4.54
CA TRP A 139 -11.43 15.83 -3.20
C TRP A 139 -12.33 16.83 -2.45
N LYS A 140 -12.07 18.13 -2.57
CA LYS A 140 -12.93 19.17 -1.97
C LYS A 140 -14.36 19.04 -2.50
N ILE A 141 -14.53 18.87 -3.81
CA ILE A 141 -15.86 18.69 -4.44
C ILE A 141 -16.54 17.43 -3.90
N LEU A 142 -15.83 16.29 -3.89
CA LEU A 142 -16.35 15.03 -3.37
C LEU A 142 -16.76 15.15 -1.89
N ARG A 143 -15.96 15.84 -1.06
CA ARG A 143 -16.27 16.08 0.34
C ARG A 143 -17.52 16.95 0.51
N CYS A 144 -17.61 18.05 -0.23
CA CYS A 144 -18.75 18.98 -0.17
C CYS A 144 -20.06 18.35 -0.66
N SER A 145 -19.99 17.33 -1.53
CA SER A 145 -21.18 16.62 -2.02
C SER A 145 -21.93 15.81 -0.95
N GLY A 146 -21.31 15.54 0.21
CA GLY A 146 -21.91 14.72 1.27
C GLY A 146 -22.00 13.22 0.95
N LEU A 147 -21.58 12.76 -0.23
CA LEU A 147 -21.68 11.35 -0.67
C LEU A 147 -20.95 10.35 0.23
N LEU A 148 -19.96 10.81 1.00
CA LEU A 148 -19.17 9.97 1.91
C LEU A 148 -19.78 9.85 3.31
N LEU A 149 -20.79 10.67 3.64
CA LEU A 149 -21.46 10.63 4.93
C LEU A 149 -22.19 9.29 5.09
N SER A 150 -22.10 8.70 6.27
CA SER A 150 -22.68 7.39 6.62
C SER A 150 -22.13 6.17 5.87
N LYS A 151 -21.18 6.34 4.93
CA LYS A 151 -20.61 5.22 4.17
C LYS A 151 -19.53 4.48 4.95
N ASN A 152 -19.54 3.14 4.84
CA ASN A 152 -18.47 2.31 5.36
C ASN A 152 -17.22 2.38 4.47
N THR A 153 -16.10 1.83 4.93
CA THR A 153 -14.80 1.89 4.22
C THR A 153 -14.85 1.24 2.83
N ALA A 154 -15.59 0.15 2.67
CA ALA A 154 -15.71 -0.56 1.39
C ALA A 154 -16.54 0.22 0.37
N GLU A 155 -17.63 0.83 0.83
CA GLU A 155 -18.46 1.74 0.02
C GLU A 155 -17.66 2.99 -0.39
N LYS A 156 -16.92 3.60 0.54
CA LYS A 156 -16.01 4.71 0.25
C LYS A 156 -14.99 4.32 -0.81
N LEU A 157 -14.35 3.16 -0.67
CA LEU A 157 -13.42 2.61 -1.68
C LEU A 157 -14.08 2.46 -3.06
N ALA A 158 -15.33 1.99 -3.12
CA ALA A 158 -16.07 1.86 -4.38
C ALA A 158 -16.32 3.23 -5.02
N ILE A 159 -16.71 4.24 -4.22
CA ILE A 159 -16.88 5.63 -4.69
C ILE A 159 -15.54 6.19 -5.20
N PHE A 160 -14.46 6.04 -4.44
CA PHE A 160 -13.13 6.53 -4.85
C PHE A 160 -12.66 5.90 -6.16
N LYS A 161 -12.90 4.60 -6.35
CA LYS A 161 -12.60 3.91 -7.60
C LYS A 161 -13.50 4.33 -8.76
N ARG A 162 -14.75 4.73 -8.51
CA ARG A 162 -15.66 5.20 -9.56
C ARG A 162 -15.40 6.65 -9.97
N ALA A 163 -14.99 7.50 -9.02
CA ALA A 163 -14.61 8.88 -9.30
C ALA A 163 -13.48 8.91 -10.33
N ARG A 164 -13.73 9.48 -11.51
CA ARG A 164 -12.75 9.67 -12.58
C ARG A 164 -12.26 11.11 -12.55
N LEU A 165 -10.95 11.28 -12.59
CA LEU A 165 -10.31 12.58 -12.76
C LEU A 165 -9.71 12.62 -14.16
N ASP A 166 -10.16 13.60 -14.94
CA ASP A 166 -9.61 13.87 -16.25
C ASP A 166 -8.42 14.81 -16.07
N PHE A 167 -7.25 14.20 -15.81
CA PHE A 167 -5.97 14.89 -15.83
C PHE A 167 -5.71 15.36 -17.27
N PRO A 168 -5.26 16.61 -17.50
CA PRO A 168 -5.44 17.33 -18.75
C PRO A 168 -4.80 16.62 -19.96
N TYR A 169 -5.60 15.76 -20.58
CA TYR A 169 -5.82 15.66 -22.02
C TYR A 169 -7.33 15.45 -22.19
N VAL A 170 -7.98 16.45 -22.76
CA VAL A 170 -9.42 16.46 -23.06
C VAL A 170 -9.64 15.72 -24.38
N TYR A 171 -10.42 14.65 -24.35
CA TYR A 171 -11.14 14.15 -25.54
C TYR A 171 -12.58 13.88 -25.09
N VAL A 172 -13.51 14.67 -25.65
CA VAL A 172 -14.93 14.71 -25.28
C VAL A 172 -15.68 13.49 -25.84
N GLU A 173 -15.03 12.67 -26.68
CA GLU A 173 -15.63 11.48 -27.27
C GLU A 173 -15.82 10.31 -26.28
N ASP A 174 -14.99 10.18 -25.23
CA ASP A 174 -15.02 9.03 -24.30
C ASP A 174 -16.19 9.06 -23.30
N ALA A 175 -16.90 10.18 -23.18
CA ALA A 175 -18.04 10.34 -22.26
C ALA A 175 -19.36 9.78 -22.82
N LEU A 176 -19.38 9.39 -24.10
CA LEU A 176 -20.56 8.90 -24.80
C LEU A 176 -20.50 7.40 -25.15
N GLU A 177 -19.36 6.73 -24.88
CA GLU A 177 -19.24 5.30 -25.13
C GLU A 177 -19.79 4.46 -23.97
N ASP A 178 -20.93 3.81 -24.22
CA ASP A 178 -21.41 2.70 -23.42
C ASP A 178 -20.46 1.49 -23.59
N GLY A 179 -19.69 1.20 -22.54
CA GLY A 179 -19.17 -0.14 -22.30
C GLY A 179 -17.65 -0.34 -22.43
N ARG A 180 -17.00 -0.38 -21.26
CA ARG A 180 -16.40 -1.61 -20.68
C ARG A 180 -15.71 -1.25 -19.36
N GLU A 181 -16.10 -1.91 -18.28
CA GLU A 181 -15.30 -1.95 -17.04
C GLU A 181 -13.89 -2.45 -17.40
N PRO A 182 -12.80 -1.71 -17.10
CA PRO A 182 -11.47 -2.22 -17.35
C PRO A 182 -11.22 -3.46 -16.51
N LEU A 183 -11.02 -4.60 -17.18
CA LEU A 183 -10.59 -5.85 -16.57
C LEU A 183 -9.15 -5.67 -16.08
N PHE A 184 -8.98 -5.47 -14.77
CA PHE A 184 -7.69 -5.67 -14.12
C PHE A 184 -7.41 -7.17 -14.02
N ALA A 185 -6.97 -7.76 -15.12
CA ALA A 185 -6.42 -9.12 -15.15
C ALA A 185 -4.89 -9.04 -15.06
N ASP A 186 -4.33 -9.63 -14.01
CA ASP A 186 -2.88 -9.82 -13.88
C ASP A 186 -2.50 -11.10 -14.66
N PHE A 187 -2.17 -10.95 -15.95
CA PHE A 187 -1.90 -12.07 -16.87
C PHE A 187 -0.63 -12.89 -16.55
N ARG A 188 0.15 -12.49 -15.53
CA ARG A 188 1.38 -13.20 -15.12
C ARG A 188 1.14 -14.47 -14.31
N ARG A 189 -0.10 -14.75 -13.90
CA ARG A 189 -0.47 -15.96 -13.17
C ARG A 189 -1.73 -16.55 -13.80
N GLY A 190 -1.55 -17.50 -14.71
CA GLY A 190 -2.62 -18.21 -15.44
C GLY A 190 -3.59 -18.98 -14.55
N ARG A 191 -4.39 -18.27 -13.74
CA ARG A 191 -5.59 -18.79 -13.07
C ARG A 191 -6.69 -17.75 -13.18
N ILE A 192 -7.46 -17.88 -14.26
CA ILE A 192 -8.80 -17.32 -14.39
C ILE A 192 -9.71 -18.19 -13.51
N SER A 193 -9.90 -17.78 -12.25
CA SER A 193 -11.02 -18.18 -11.38
C SER A 193 -10.72 -17.72 -9.95
N LYS A 194 -11.00 -16.45 -9.67
CA LYS A 194 -11.44 -16.07 -8.33
C LYS A 194 -12.70 -15.26 -8.53
N ALA A 195 -13.79 -15.70 -7.92
CA ALA A 195 -14.95 -14.85 -7.69
C ALA A 195 -14.46 -13.44 -7.31
N ARG A 196 -15.09 -12.39 -7.84
CA ARG A 196 -14.70 -11.00 -7.55
C ARG A 196 -14.66 -10.85 -6.02
N LEU A 197 -13.47 -10.88 -5.41
CA LEU A 197 -13.33 -10.76 -3.97
C LEU A 197 -13.76 -9.35 -3.59
N ALA A 198 -14.80 -9.26 -2.78
CA ALA A 198 -15.24 -8.00 -2.21
C ALA A 198 -14.15 -7.43 -1.27
N PRO A 199 -14.13 -6.11 -1.03
CA PRO A 199 -13.14 -5.49 -0.14
C PRO A 199 -13.05 -6.10 1.27
N ASP A 200 -14.18 -6.61 1.78
CA ASP A 200 -14.32 -7.25 3.08
C ASP A 200 -14.07 -8.76 3.08
N ASP A 201 -13.98 -9.39 1.91
CA ASP A 201 -13.78 -10.83 1.83
C ASP A 201 -12.41 -11.25 2.39
N PRO A 202 -12.30 -12.44 3.01
CA PRO A 202 -11.04 -12.94 3.50
C PRO A 202 -10.03 -13.10 2.36
N CYS A 203 -8.80 -12.65 2.59
CA CYS A 203 -7.77 -12.68 1.56
C CYS A 203 -7.33 -14.13 1.28
N SER A 204 -7.42 -14.53 0.00
CA SER A 204 -7.02 -15.85 -0.48
C SER A 204 -5.52 -16.19 -0.35
N CYS A 205 -4.67 -15.29 0.15
CA CYS A 205 -3.27 -15.61 0.45
C CYS A 205 -3.07 -16.30 1.82
N GLY A 206 -4.15 -16.55 2.57
CA GLY A 206 -4.10 -17.21 3.87
C GLY A 206 -3.60 -16.31 5.01
N SER A 207 -3.64 -14.98 4.86
CA SER A 207 -3.28 -14.04 5.93
C SER A 207 -4.33 -13.94 7.04
N GLY A 208 -5.57 -14.31 6.75
CA GLY A 208 -6.72 -14.09 7.64
C GLY A 208 -7.18 -12.63 7.71
N LEU A 209 -6.63 -11.75 6.88
CA LEU A 209 -7.03 -10.35 6.77
C LEU A 209 -8.08 -10.16 5.66
N PRO A 210 -8.95 -9.14 5.74
CA PRO A 210 -9.74 -8.69 4.60
C PRO A 210 -8.88 -8.39 3.38
N TRP A 211 -9.39 -8.63 2.17
CA TRP A 211 -8.65 -8.45 0.92
C TRP A 211 -8.08 -7.03 0.80
N ARG A 212 -8.86 -6.00 1.17
CA ARG A 212 -8.43 -4.58 1.15
C ARG A 212 -7.28 -4.24 2.12
N LEU A 213 -7.00 -5.09 3.10
CA LEU A 213 -5.91 -4.88 4.08
C LEU A 213 -4.66 -5.70 3.74
N CYS A 214 -4.71 -6.52 2.69
CA CYS A 214 -3.70 -7.53 2.42
C CYS A 214 -3.15 -7.48 0.99
N CYS A 215 -3.73 -8.25 0.08
CA CYS A 215 -3.28 -8.29 -1.32
C CYS A 215 -3.98 -7.24 -2.19
N GLY A 216 -5.17 -6.78 -1.79
CA GLY A 216 -5.92 -5.71 -2.44
C GLY A 216 -5.78 -4.35 -1.77
N ARG A 217 -4.77 -4.17 -0.90
CA ARG A 217 -4.55 -2.90 -0.21
C ARG A 217 -4.13 -1.80 -1.16
N LEU A 218 -4.37 -0.56 -0.75
CA LEU A 218 -3.83 0.60 -1.43
C LEU A 218 -2.35 0.77 -1.05
N SER A 219 -1.51 0.93 -2.07
CA SER A 219 -0.11 1.33 -1.89
C SER A 219 -0.06 2.84 -1.77
N SER A 220 0.63 3.40 -0.76
CA SER A 220 0.78 4.86 -0.69
C SER A 220 1.56 5.41 -1.89
N CYS A 221 1.44 6.71 -2.18
CA CYS A 221 2.18 7.34 -3.28
C CYS A 221 3.69 7.11 -3.18
N VAL A 222 4.23 7.10 -1.95
CA VAL A 222 5.66 6.80 -1.69
C VAL A 222 6.02 5.37 -2.13
N GLU A 223 5.14 4.40 -1.86
CA GLU A 223 5.37 3.02 -2.31
C GLU A 223 5.27 2.86 -3.83
N GLN A 224 4.43 3.67 -4.48
CA GLN A 224 4.27 3.67 -5.94
C GLN A 224 5.50 4.29 -6.62
N ASP A 225 6.04 5.37 -6.06
CA ASP A 225 7.24 6.06 -6.57
C ASP A 225 8.54 5.26 -6.34
N SER A 226 8.62 4.50 -5.25
CA SER A 226 9.86 3.79 -4.84
C SER A 226 10.10 2.47 -5.59
N GLY A 227 9.17 2.01 -6.43
CA GLY A 227 9.22 0.70 -7.08
C GLY A 227 9.05 -0.49 -6.13
N PRO A 228 9.04 -1.73 -6.64
CA PRO A 228 9.00 -2.92 -5.79
C PRO A 228 10.30 -3.06 -4.99
N LEU A 229 10.18 -3.07 -3.66
CA LEU A 229 11.21 -3.53 -2.72
C LEU A 229 11.39 -5.04 -2.85
#